data_AF-A0A9K3KQ33-F1
#
_entry.id   AF-A0A9K3KQ33-F1
#
_cell.length_a   1.000
_cell.length_b   1.000
_cell.length_c   1.000
_cell.angle_alpha   90.00
_cell.angle_beta   90.00
_cell.angle_gamma   90.00
#
_symmetry.space_group_name_H-M   'P 1'
#
loop_
_entity.id
_entity.type
_entity.pdbx_description
1 polymer ?
#
loop_
_entity_poly.entity_id
_entity_poly.type
_entity_poly.pdbx_seq_one_letter_code
_entity_poly.pdbx_strand_id
1 'polypeptide(L)'
;MSPGPYSFLAVVPRGLQDVAAESLRRQQQEQWKKGRTGDDDLIITSWNEPKDDETGRQAVKQLCIKEKSKEQRRRRIQEQQDGEGKSNKHPSSPPSSDDQPSWFPNGVSVGSVALEDTHQHISVGYTTRDDGTVIPRWSCSGQMAGSVWMQIETTNNSICGDIVTTSRCFGPVLALITVQTDNACVISPDLYHTHSMKEMCSEINRHIQRPTTRFVEKRNMALQVWTDCIQNQWRQQLEPSDFAELQDRIAQNRLRFRVSCIRQQQGIFNTSVSSGKADANADFAYSRQDFCETLMNVLGQEFAPEYDQEDNATNNNDRDGCWSVSLEKFDVELVVVVLPGTLAVGISLRPYSFLKSKSFASGLIPPDVTAPFLGSKATGDVVKLKTTTAHLLLELADLEEYDIVLDPCAGVGTIPLEADQYFRWKKCVGLGGDLALNNPDLTRVARLLQSNNILAVWDASFLPIRTASVDVIVSDLPFGQQCLSQSALNQLLPLLFSECARALVPATGRMVLLCGGTPRIFFDNLSRWSGKYWQQPVRRASPVNIGGLLAWVIRLDRNNKEFSYEHYDGKQRYLDRVRKIAEKRDQIGRQRKSETVEQKCGKRRRRARG
;
A
#
# COMPACT_ATOMS: atom_id res chain seq x y z
N MET A 1 -35.34 -12.06 15.21
CA MET A 1 -34.57 -10.88 15.66
C MET A 1 -34.17 -10.08 14.43
N SER A 2 -33.80 -8.80 14.57
CA SER A 2 -33.07 -8.13 13.49
C SER A 2 -31.70 -8.81 13.31
N PRO A 3 -31.17 -8.92 12.07
CA PRO A 3 -29.73 -9.10 11.89
C PRO A 3 -28.97 -7.98 12.59
N GLY A 4 -27.73 -8.25 12.97
CA GLY A 4 -26.81 -7.23 13.49
C GLY A 4 -26.32 -6.28 12.39
N PRO A 5 -25.51 -5.26 12.73
CA PRO A 5 -24.78 -4.51 11.72
C PRO A 5 -23.82 -5.43 10.94
N TYR A 6 -23.63 -5.13 9.66
CA TYR A 6 -22.52 -5.66 8.89
C TYR A 6 -21.25 -4.98 9.37
N SER A 7 -20.25 -5.78 9.71
CA SER A 7 -18.92 -5.30 10.10
C SER A 7 -17.92 -5.67 9.01
N PHE A 8 -16.94 -4.82 8.75
CA PHE A 8 -15.83 -5.04 7.83
C PHE A 8 -14.50 -4.74 8.51
N LEU A 9 -13.41 -5.31 7.98
CA LEU A 9 -12.04 -4.95 8.38
C LEU A 9 -11.19 -4.69 7.12
N ALA A 10 -10.85 -3.43 6.88
CA ALA A 10 -10.15 -2.95 5.69
C ALA A 10 -8.70 -2.54 5.99
N VAL A 11 -7.77 -2.78 5.08
CA VAL A 11 -6.37 -2.33 5.21
C VAL A 11 -6.18 -0.96 4.57
N VAL A 12 -5.70 0.01 5.35
CA VAL A 12 -5.36 1.38 4.92
C VAL A 12 -3.88 1.66 5.20
N PRO A 13 -3.14 2.42 4.36
CA PRO A 13 -1.80 2.88 4.69
C PRO A 13 -1.81 3.75 5.96
N ARG A 14 -0.89 3.50 6.88
CA ARG A 14 -0.82 4.23 8.16
C ARG A 14 -0.57 5.72 7.91
N GLY A 15 -1.30 6.59 8.60
CA GLY A 15 -1.27 8.04 8.42
C GLY A 15 -2.25 8.58 7.37
N LEU A 16 -2.97 7.70 6.66
CA LEU A 16 -4.05 8.06 5.71
C LEU A 16 -5.44 7.57 6.15
N GLN A 17 -5.58 6.98 7.35
CA GLN A 17 -6.87 6.48 7.85
C GLN A 17 -7.97 7.56 7.87
N ASP A 18 -7.67 8.80 8.27
CA ASP A 18 -8.67 9.88 8.31
C ASP A 18 -9.20 10.20 6.91
N VAL A 19 -8.32 10.17 5.89
CA VAL A 19 -8.67 10.47 4.49
C VAL A 19 -9.55 9.37 3.90
N ALA A 20 -9.28 8.11 4.23
CA ALA A 20 -10.11 6.98 3.84
C ALA A 20 -11.50 7.04 4.49
N ALA A 21 -11.57 7.38 5.79
CA ALA A 21 -12.83 7.52 6.53
C ALA A 21 -13.65 8.74 6.05
N GLU A 22 -13.00 9.85 5.71
CA GLU A 22 -13.64 11.05 5.19
C GLU A 22 -14.14 10.86 3.75
N SER A 23 -13.38 10.18 2.89
CA SER A 23 -13.87 9.78 1.55
C SER A 23 -15.10 8.89 1.64
N LEU A 24 -15.08 7.85 2.49
CA LEU A 24 -16.23 6.94 2.61
C LEU A 24 -17.50 7.66 3.09
N ARG A 25 -17.38 8.56 4.07
CA ARG A 25 -18.50 9.43 4.49
C ARG A 25 -18.99 10.35 3.38
N ARG A 26 -18.08 10.92 2.56
CA ARG A 26 -18.47 11.75 1.40
C ARG A 26 -19.18 10.93 0.33
N GLN A 27 -18.73 9.70 0.04
CA GLN A 27 -19.42 8.78 -0.87
C GLN A 27 -20.85 8.47 -0.37
N GLN A 28 -21.03 8.19 0.92
CA GLN A 28 -22.36 8.00 1.54
C GLN A 28 -23.25 9.26 1.40
N GLN A 29 -22.71 10.46 1.68
CA GLN A 29 -23.44 11.74 1.53
C GLN A 29 -23.77 12.12 0.07
N GLU A 30 -23.02 11.62 -0.91
CA GLU A 30 -23.34 11.80 -2.33
C GLU A 30 -24.39 10.80 -2.84
N GLN A 31 -24.48 9.62 -2.22
CA GLN A 31 -25.61 8.70 -2.42
C GLN A 31 -26.89 9.20 -1.72
N TRP A 32 -26.78 9.83 -0.56
CA TRP A 32 -27.90 10.49 0.12
C TRP A 32 -28.66 11.45 -0.79
N LYS A 33 -27.91 12.32 -1.49
CA LYS A 33 -28.44 13.29 -2.46
C LYS A 33 -29.16 12.64 -3.65
N LYS A 34 -29.03 11.33 -3.83
CA LYS A 34 -29.73 10.50 -4.83
C LYS A 34 -30.91 9.71 -4.24
N GLY A 35 -31.32 10.01 -2.99
CA GLY A 35 -32.59 9.58 -2.40
C GLY A 35 -32.56 8.30 -1.55
N ARG A 36 -31.41 7.94 -0.94
CA ARG A 36 -31.28 6.71 -0.12
C ARG A 36 -30.95 6.99 1.36
N THR A 37 -32.01 6.94 2.19
CA THR A 37 -32.11 6.48 3.61
C THR A 37 -31.04 6.80 4.67
N GLY A 38 -31.50 7.22 5.87
CA GLY A 38 -30.88 6.95 7.19
C GLY A 38 -29.64 7.76 7.59
N ASP A 39 -29.81 8.79 8.42
CA ASP A 39 -28.69 9.65 8.87
C ASP A 39 -27.75 8.88 9.83
N ASP A 40 -26.43 9.08 9.69
CA ASP A 40 -25.35 8.43 10.47
C ASP A 40 -25.36 6.87 10.57
N ASP A 41 -25.76 6.17 9.51
CA ASP A 41 -25.77 4.69 9.40
C ASP A 41 -24.35 4.06 9.22
N LEU A 42 -23.26 4.73 9.61
CA LEU A 42 -21.88 4.30 9.35
C LEU A 42 -20.88 4.64 10.47
N ILE A 43 -20.44 3.61 11.20
CA ILE A 43 -19.41 3.70 12.24
C ILE A 43 -18.05 3.31 11.64
N ILE A 44 -16.99 4.09 11.93
CA ILE A 44 -15.63 3.84 11.45
C ILE A 44 -14.64 4.00 12.61
N THR A 45 -13.80 3.00 12.86
CA THR A 45 -12.78 2.99 13.93
C THR A 45 -11.42 2.47 13.43
N SER A 46 -10.31 3.02 13.93
CA SER A 46 -8.96 2.50 13.68
C SER A 46 -8.62 1.36 14.65
N TRP A 47 -7.84 0.40 14.17
CA TRP A 47 -7.51 -0.86 14.86
C TRP A 47 -6.02 -1.21 14.64
N ASN A 48 -5.36 -1.73 15.68
CA ASN A 48 -3.90 -1.89 15.76
C ASN A 48 -3.11 -0.57 15.55
N GLU A 49 -3.60 0.49 16.17
CA GLU A 49 -2.89 1.76 16.31
C GLU A 49 -2.30 1.86 17.73
N PRO A 50 -0.96 1.68 17.91
CA PRO A 50 -0.33 1.89 19.21
C PRO A 50 -0.46 3.38 19.57
N LYS A 51 -0.66 3.66 20.86
CA LYS A 51 -1.09 4.98 21.35
C LYS A 51 -0.10 6.13 21.08
N ASP A 52 1.12 5.82 20.63
CA ASP A 52 2.23 6.76 20.40
C ASP A 52 2.37 7.28 18.95
N ASP A 53 1.27 7.73 18.33
CA ASP A 53 1.37 8.78 17.28
C ASP A 53 1.95 10.09 17.86
N GLU A 54 2.07 10.19 19.19
CA GLU A 54 2.85 11.21 19.89
C GLU A 54 4.25 11.39 19.31
N THR A 55 4.93 10.35 18.81
CA THR A 55 6.25 10.51 18.17
C THR A 55 6.16 11.24 16.82
N GLY A 56 5.12 10.96 16.01
CA GLY A 56 4.85 11.64 14.75
C GLY A 56 4.42 13.10 14.97
N ARG A 57 3.48 13.31 15.90
CA ARG A 57 3.00 14.63 16.32
C ARG A 57 4.11 15.46 16.95
N GLN A 58 4.95 14.89 17.80
CA GLN A 58 6.13 15.57 18.35
C GLN A 58 7.19 15.83 17.29
N ALA A 59 7.39 14.97 16.29
CA ALA A 59 8.28 15.27 15.18
C ALA A 59 7.79 16.50 14.39
N VAL A 60 6.50 16.59 14.07
CA VAL A 60 5.88 17.77 13.44
C VAL A 60 5.96 19.00 14.35
N LYS A 61 5.62 18.87 15.64
CA LYS A 61 5.66 19.95 16.64
C LYS A 61 7.09 20.49 16.83
N GLN A 62 8.09 19.60 16.92
CA GLN A 62 9.51 19.96 16.95
C GLN A 62 9.99 20.56 15.63
N LEU A 63 9.49 20.12 14.47
CA LEU A 63 9.81 20.75 13.18
C LEU A 63 9.22 22.17 13.13
N CYS A 64 7.97 22.37 13.52
CA CYS A 64 7.34 23.70 13.62
C CYS A 64 8.07 24.62 14.62
N ILE A 65 8.52 24.08 15.76
CA ILE A 65 9.37 24.81 16.72
C ILE A 65 10.73 25.13 16.08
N LYS A 66 11.38 24.16 15.44
CA LYS A 66 12.68 24.35 14.76
C LYS A 66 12.59 25.31 13.58
N GLU A 67 11.48 25.38 12.85
CA GLU A 67 11.27 26.41 11.82
C GLU A 67 11.02 27.79 12.45
N LYS A 68 10.18 27.92 13.49
CA LYS A 68 10.04 29.20 14.21
C LYS A 68 11.37 29.69 14.80
N SER A 69 12.17 28.79 15.38
CA SER A 69 13.51 29.10 15.87
C SER A 69 14.52 29.36 14.74
N LYS A 70 14.44 28.66 13.60
CA LYS A 70 15.22 28.98 12.39
C LYS A 70 14.85 30.34 11.85
N GLU A 71 13.59 30.75 11.89
CA GLU A 71 13.12 32.02 11.35
C GLU A 71 13.49 33.20 12.25
N GLN A 72 13.33 33.06 13.57
CA GLN A 72 13.92 33.98 14.55
C GLN A 72 15.45 34.05 14.41
N ARG A 73 16.11 32.92 14.18
CA ARG A 73 17.57 32.86 13.93
C ARG A 73 17.95 33.41 12.55
N ARG A 74 17.10 33.31 11.52
CA ARG A 74 17.31 33.94 10.20
C ARG A 74 17.19 35.45 10.31
N ARG A 75 16.25 36.00 11.08
CA ARG A 75 16.20 37.44 11.39
C ARG A 75 17.48 37.89 12.11
N ARG A 76 17.85 37.23 13.21
CA ARG A 76 19.09 37.51 13.94
C ARG A 76 20.37 37.32 13.12
N ILE A 77 20.39 36.38 12.17
CA ILE A 77 21.53 36.16 11.27
C ILE A 77 21.53 37.19 10.14
N GLN A 78 20.38 37.67 9.65
CA GLN A 78 20.31 38.81 8.74
C GLN A 78 20.86 40.07 9.43
N GLU A 79 20.42 40.32 10.67
CA GLU A 79 20.90 41.39 11.57
C GLU A 79 22.39 41.26 11.94
N GLN A 80 23.02 40.09 11.73
CA GLN A 80 24.44 39.83 12.06
C GLN A 80 25.32 39.59 10.82
N GLN A 81 24.79 39.30 9.64
CA GLN A 81 25.58 39.05 8.41
C GLN A 81 25.90 40.32 7.63
N ASP A 82 25.34 41.46 8.02
CA ASP A 82 25.91 42.78 7.74
C ASP A 82 27.19 43.04 8.59
N GLY A 83 27.53 42.13 9.52
CA GLY A 83 28.72 42.17 10.40
C GLY A 83 29.68 40.98 10.24
N GLU A 84 30.67 41.14 9.36
CA GLU A 84 32.00 40.48 9.38
C GLU A 84 32.17 38.97 9.08
N GLY A 85 33.32 38.67 8.44
CA GLY A 85 34.26 37.66 8.97
C GLY A 85 34.12 36.18 8.56
N LYS A 86 34.91 35.72 7.57
CA LYS A 86 35.12 34.29 7.27
C LYS A 86 36.43 33.76 7.87
N SER A 87 36.47 32.50 8.31
CA SER A 87 37.68 31.66 8.30
C SER A 87 37.38 30.16 8.20
N ASN A 88 38.37 29.34 7.83
CA ASN A 88 38.23 27.94 7.41
C ASN A 88 38.73 26.91 8.46
N LYS A 89 38.34 25.64 8.28
CA LYS A 89 39.20 24.46 8.56
C LYS A 89 38.79 23.22 7.73
N HIS A 90 39.69 22.24 7.62
CA HIS A 90 39.68 21.15 6.62
C HIS A 90 39.42 19.74 7.24
N PRO A 91 39.28 18.65 6.43
CA PRO A 91 38.54 17.45 6.82
C PRO A 91 39.40 16.20 7.16
N SER A 92 38.72 15.09 7.49
CA SER A 92 39.24 13.72 7.53
C SER A 92 38.41 12.77 6.63
N SER A 93 38.85 11.51 6.45
CA SER A 93 38.48 10.64 5.31
C SER A 93 38.23 9.15 5.75
N PRO A 94 37.98 8.15 4.86
CA PRO A 94 36.95 7.12 5.11
C PRO A 94 37.47 5.65 5.23
N PRO A 95 36.56 4.67 5.46
CA PRO A 95 36.77 3.23 5.21
C PRO A 95 36.03 2.70 3.96
N SER A 96 36.16 1.39 3.68
CA SER A 96 35.93 0.74 2.36
C SER A 96 34.86 -0.38 2.33
N SER A 97 34.65 -0.95 1.13
CA SER A 97 33.78 -2.11 0.77
C SER A 97 34.62 -3.40 0.58
N ASP A 98 34.17 -4.60 0.13
CA ASP A 98 32.92 -5.14 -0.48
C ASP A 98 32.50 -6.45 0.29
N ASP A 99 31.79 -7.53 -0.15
CA ASP A 99 31.20 -8.03 -1.42
C ASP A 99 30.10 -9.11 -1.12
N GLN A 100 29.66 -9.90 -2.11
CA GLN A 100 28.79 -11.12 -2.04
C GLN A 100 29.52 -12.35 -2.70
N PRO A 101 28.92 -13.46 -3.26
CA PRO A 101 27.53 -14.00 -3.29
C PRO A 101 27.36 -15.56 -3.20
N SER A 102 26.13 -16.04 -3.49
CA SER A 102 25.73 -17.32 -4.18
C SER A 102 25.36 -18.60 -3.39
N TRP A 103 24.52 -19.56 -3.86
CA TRP A 103 23.43 -19.69 -4.90
C TRP A 103 22.46 -20.89 -4.53
N PHE A 104 21.54 -21.33 -5.43
CA PHE A 104 20.45 -22.37 -5.31
C PHE A 104 20.93 -23.88 -5.31
N PRO A 105 20.11 -25.01 -5.27
CA PRO A 105 18.65 -25.22 -5.58
C PRO A 105 17.79 -26.38 -4.90
N ASN A 106 16.48 -26.50 -5.29
CA ASN A 106 15.54 -27.67 -5.43
C ASN A 106 15.06 -28.61 -4.26
N GLY A 107 13.73 -28.96 -4.21
CA GLY A 107 13.15 -30.21 -3.60
C GLY A 107 11.79 -30.16 -2.81
N VAL A 108 10.67 -30.72 -3.33
CA VAL A 108 9.26 -30.55 -2.83
C VAL A 108 8.61 -31.77 -2.12
N SER A 109 7.71 -31.56 -1.13
CA SER A 109 6.58 -32.48 -0.82
C SER A 109 5.41 -31.81 -0.04
N VAL A 110 4.15 -32.23 -0.28
CA VAL A 110 2.87 -31.88 0.42
C VAL A 110 1.87 -33.06 0.23
N GLY A 111 0.87 -33.25 1.11
CA GLY A 111 -0.14 -34.34 1.01
C GLY A 111 -1.61 -33.90 1.23
N SER A 112 -2.58 -34.76 0.90
CA SER A 112 -4.04 -34.54 1.03
C SER A 112 -4.84 -35.86 1.07
N VAL A 113 -6.07 -35.84 1.59
CA VAL A 113 -7.00 -37.00 1.78
C VAL A 113 -8.46 -36.58 1.46
N ALA A 114 -9.36 -37.52 1.19
CA ALA A 114 -10.82 -37.31 1.06
C ALA A 114 -11.62 -38.64 1.20
N LEU A 115 -12.96 -38.57 1.43
CA LEU A 115 -14.08 -39.20 0.66
C LEU A 115 -15.16 -39.88 1.56
N GLU A 116 -16.45 -39.55 1.50
CA GLU A 116 -17.26 -39.00 0.37
C GLU A 116 -18.63 -38.36 0.81
N ASP A 117 -19.58 -38.14 -0.12
CA ASP A 117 -21.01 -37.79 0.06
C ASP A 117 -21.48 -36.49 0.75
N THR A 118 -20.61 -35.68 1.38
CA THR A 118 -20.88 -34.24 1.63
C THR A 118 -19.81 -33.36 1.00
N HIS A 119 -20.21 -32.35 0.22
CA HIS A 119 -19.35 -31.75 -0.82
C HIS A 119 -18.83 -30.33 -0.52
N GLN A 120 -18.44 -30.07 0.73
CA GLN A 120 -17.56 -28.95 1.09
C GLN A 120 -16.28 -29.49 1.71
N HIS A 121 -15.16 -28.80 1.48
CA HIS A 121 -13.89 -29.12 2.15
C HIS A 121 -13.20 -27.80 2.58
N ILE A 122 -12.10 -27.90 3.34
CA ILE A 122 -11.38 -26.73 3.84
C ILE A 122 -9.87 -26.93 3.67
N SER A 123 -9.19 -25.94 3.10
CA SER A 123 -7.74 -25.95 2.92
C SER A 123 -6.98 -25.08 3.92
N VAL A 124 -5.80 -25.55 4.30
CA VAL A 124 -4.91 -24.91 5.25
C VAL A 124 -3.57 -24.74 4.52
N GLY A 125 -3.28 -23.52 4.04
CA GLY A 125 -2.34 -23.37 2.91
C GLY A 125 -1.12 -22.47 3.11
N TYR A 126 -0.05 -22.85 2.40
CA TYR A 126 1.30 -22.34 2.56
C TYR A 126 1.95 -22.12 1.19
N THR A 127 2.96 -21.24 1.14
CA THR A 127 3.79 -21.06 -0.05
C THR A 127 5.07 -21.87 0.09
N THR A 128 5.20 -22.92 -0.71
CA THR A 128 6.47 -23.56 -1.03
C THR A 128 7.34 -22.62 -1.87
N ARG A 129 8.65 -22.80 -1.81
CA ARG A 129 9.61 -22.29 -2.81
C ARG A 129 9.72 -23.22 -4.01
N ASP A 130 10.47 -22.80 -5.02
CA ASP A 130 11.01 -23.68 -6.08
C ASP A 130 11.98 -24.73 -5.51
N ASP A 131 12.66 -24.42 -4.39
CA ASP A 131 13.40 -25.38 -3.59
C ASP A 131 12.50 -26.28 -2.71
N GLY A 132 11.18 -26.16 -2.86
CA GLY A 132 10.15 -26.96 -2.21
C GLY A 132 10.03 -26.82 -0.69
N THR A 133 10.93 -26.07 -0.05
CA THR A 133 10.79 -25.71 1.37
C THR A 133 9.49 -24.94 1.57
N VAL A 134 8.58 -25.48 2.38
CA VAL A 134 7.45 -24.73 2.93
C VAL A 134 8.02 -23.68 3.88
N ILE A 135 7.78 -22.39 3.61
CA ILE A 135 8.19 -21.32 4.55
C ILE A 135 6.94 -20.72 5.19
N PRO A 136 6.45 -21.28 6.31
CA PRO A 136 5.41 -20.65 7.11
C PRO A 136 5.97 -19.35 7.71
N ARG A 137 5.60 -18.21 7.13
CA ARG A 137 5.91 -16.90 7.73
C ARG A 137 4.72 -16.39 8.53
N TRP A 138 5.02 -15.83 9.69
CA TRP A 138 4.15 -14.88 10.34
C TRP A 138 4.45 -13.47 9.78
N SER A 139 3.55 -12.52 9.98
CA SER A 139 3.73 -11.16 9.46
C SER A 139 4.78 -10.41 10.24
N CYS A 140 5.80 -9.90 9.54
CA CYS A 140 6.90 -9.18 10.18
C CYS A 140 6.39 -7.84 10.72
N SER A 141 6.80 -7.45 11.93
CA SER A 141 6.36 -6.20 12.59
C SER A 141 6.43 -4.95 11.68
N GLY A 142 7.44 -4.83 10.81
CA GLY A 142 7.56 -3.72 9.85
C GLY A 142 6.48 -3.68 8.75
N GLN A 143 5.92 -4.82 8.34
CA GLN A 143 4.81 -4.85 7.39
C GLN A 143 3.49 -4.43 8.07
N MET A 144 3.27 -4.86 9.30
CA MET A 144 2.08 -4.47 10.08
C MET A 144 2.11 -2.99 10.50
N ALA A 145 3.26 -2.48 10.94
CA ALA A 145 3.47 -1.05 11.17
C ALA A 145 3.34 -0.22 9.87
N GLY A 146 3.40 -0.87 8.71
CA GLY A 146 3.13 -0.31 7.39
C GLY A 146 1.66 -0.07 7.06
N SER A 147 0.72 -0.40 7.95
CA SER A 147 -0.71 -0.22 7.73
C SER A 147 -1.47 0.02 9.04
N VAL A 148 -2.75 0.34 8.90
CA VAL A 148 -3.76 0.35 9.96
C VAL A 148 -4.92 -0.49 9.45
N TRP A 149 -5.53 -1.29 10.31
CA TRP A 149 -6.81 -1.90 9.98
C TRP A 149 -7.91 -0.92 10.38
N MET A 150 -8.90 -0.77 9.53
CA MET A 150 -10.08 0.07 9.77
C MET A 150 -11.28 -0.86 9.91
N GLN A 151 -11.91 -0.85 11.08
CA GLN A 151 -13.20 -1.47 11.26
C GLN A 151 -14.28 -0.50 10.78
N ILE A 152 -15.22 -1.01 10.00
CA ILE A 152 -16.32 -0.23 9.40
C ILE A 152 -17.59 -1.01 9.71
N GLU A 153 -18.61 -0.36 10.27
CA GLU A 153 -19.87 -1.01 10.63
C GLU A 153 -21.07 -0.21 10.15
N THR A 154 -22.09 -0.88 9.61
CA THR A 154 -23.33 -0.26 9.10
C THR A 154 -24.52 -1.19 9.30
N THR A 155 -25.72 -0.65 9.51
CA THR A 155 -26.96 -1.46 9.48
C THR A 155 -27.55 -1.57 8.08
N ASN A 156 -26.98 -0.85 7.11
CA ASN A 156 -27.57 -0.65 5.79
C ASN A 156 -27.09 -1.69 4.76
N ASN A 157 -27.99 -2.59 4.34
CA ASN A 157 -27.73 -3.55 3.27
C ASN A 157 -27.23 -2.89 1.96
N SER A 158 -27.63 -1.66 1.63
CA SER A 158 -27.21 -1.01 0.38
C SER A 158 -25.78 -0.47 0.46
N ILE A 159 -25.41 0.15 1.59
CA ILE A 159 -24.05 0.62 1.85
C ILE A 159 -23.08 -0.57 2.02
N CYS A 160 -23.56 -1.71 2.55
CA CYS A 160 -22.80 -2.95 2.64
C CYS A 160 -22.24 -3.40 1.27
N GLY A 161 -23.02 -3.28 0.20
CA GLY A 161 -22.53 -3.49 -1.16
C GLY A 161 -21.47 -2.46 -1.53
N ASP A 162 -21.78 -1.16 -1.39
CA ASP A 162 -20.94 -0.07 -1.90
C ASP A 162 -19.61 0.15 -1.13
N ILE A 163 -19.51 -0.20 0.15
CA ILE A 163 -18.23 -0.16 0.91
C ILE A 163 -17.14 -0.98 0.21
N VAL A 164 -17.52 -2.15 -0.33
CA VAL A 164 -16.61 -3.03 -1.10
C VAL A 164 -16.69 -2.70 -2.60
N THR A 165 -17.90 -2.33 -3.04
CA THR A 165 -18.34 -1.77 -4.32
C THR A 165 -17.40 -0.73 -4.91
N THR A 166 -17.43 0.45 -4.30
CA THR A 166 -16.95 1.71 -4.88
C THR A 166 -15.71 2.25 -4.18
N SER A 167 -15.49 1.90 -2.91
CA SER A 167 -14.36 2.42 -2.14
C SER A 167 -13.01 1.94 -2.69
N ARG A 168 -12.33 2.85 -3.39
CA ARG A 168 -10.93 2.74 -3.80
C ARG A 168 -9.95 3.12 -2.68
N CYS A 169 -10.45 3.45 -1.49
CA CYS A 169 -9.65 3.79 -0.31
C CYS A 169 -9.08 2.56 0.43
N PHE A 170 -9.49 1.34 0.04
CA PHE A 170 -9.22 0.11 0.77
C PHE A 170 -8.57 -0.96 -0.12
N GLY A 171 -7.44 -1.51 0.33
CA GLY A 171 -6.74 -2.58 -0.39
C GLY A 171 -7.38 -3.96 -0.13
N PRO A 172 -6.72 -4.85 0.62
CA PRO A 172 -7.36 -6.01 1.22
C PRO A 172 -8.53 -5.61 2.15
N VAL A 173 -9.67 -6.29 2.02
CA VAL A 173 -10.87 -6.10 2.85
C VAL A 173 -11.43 -7.46 3.26
N LEU A 174 -11.86 -7.57 4.52
CA LEU A 174 -12.57 -8.73 5.07
C LEU A 174 -14.02 -8.33 5.43
N ALA A 175 -15.00 -9.20 5.16
CA ALA A 175 -16.28 -9.17 5.89
C ALA A 175 -16.05 -9.78 7.27
N LEU A 176 -16.31 -9.01 8.33
CA LEU A 176 -15.84 -9.30 9.68
C LEU A 176 -16.89 -10.08 10.49
N ILE A 177 -16.57 -11.33 10.83
CA ILE A 177 -17.45 -12.22 11.60
C ILE A 177 -17.36 -11.88 13.10
N THR A 178 -16.16 -11.70 13.63
CA THR A 178 -15.96 -11.25 15.02
C THR A 178 -14.66 -10.47 15.18
N VAL A 179 -14.64 -9.58 16.18
CA VAL A 179 -13.44 -8.83 16.61
C VAL A 179 -13.43 -8.67 18.13
N GLN A 180 -12.25 -8.54 18.71
CA GLN A 180 -11.99 -8.44 20.14
C GLN A 180 -10.70 -7.62 20.37
N THR A 181 -10.71 -6.68 21.32
CA THR A 181 -9.63 -5.69 21.55
C THR A 181 -9.20 -5.60 23.02
N ASP A 182 -8.05 -4.97 23.28
CA ASP A 182 -7.19 -5.04 24.48
C ASP A 182 -7.86 -5.31 25.85
N ASN A 183 -8.96 -4.63 26.18
CA ASN A 183 -9.60 -4.75 27.50
C ASN A 183 -10.54 -5.98 27.64
N ALA A 184 -10.97 -6.56 26.52
CA ALA A 184 -11.85 -7.73 26.48
C ALA A 184 -11.20 -8.94 25.79
N CYS A 185 -10.08 -8.73 25.08
CA CYS A 185 -9.26 -9.78 24.50
C CYS A 185 -8.49 -10.54 25.58
N VAL A 186 -8.28 -11.81 25.32
CA VAL A 186 -7.74 -12.77 26.30
C VAL A 186 -6.36 -13.26 25.90
N ILE A 187 -5.98 -13.00 24.65
CA ILE A 187 -4.63 -13.19 24.13
C ILE A 187 -3.79 -12.02 24.65
N SER A 188 -3.44 -12.09 25.93
CA SER A 188 -2.71 -11.04 26.66
C SER A 188 -1.44 -10.63 25.90
N PRO A 189 -1.17 -9.33 25.72
CA PRO A 189 0.05 -8.86 25.05
C PRO A 189 1.32 -9.46 25.63
N ASP A 190 1.42 -9.57 26.95
CA ASP A 190 2.60 -10.07 27.67
C ASP A 190 2.87 -11.56 27.43
N LEU A 191 1.81 -12.32 27.12
CA LEU A 191 1.86 -13.77 26.88
C LEU A 191 1.76 -14.15 25.40
N TYR A 192 1.50 -13.20 24.50
CA TYR A 192 1.18 -13.47 23.09
C TYR A 192 2.23 -14.33 22.36
N HIS A 193 3.50 -14.24 22.76
CA HIS A 193 4.61 -15.07 22.25
C HIS A 193 4.84 -16.39 23.02
N THR A 194 4.34 -16.53 24.24
CA THR A 194 4.57 -17.69 25.11
C THR A 194 3.41 -18.70 25.13
N HIS A 195 2.21 -18.32 24.69
CA HIS A 195 1.06 -19.23 24.53
C HIS A 195 1.44 -20.43 23.64
N SER A 196 1.20 -21.65 24.13
CA SER A 196 1.22 -22.85 23.30
C SER A 196 0.10 -22.81 22.25
N MET A 197 0.27 -23.63 21.21
CA MET A 197 -0.72 -23.81 20.15
C MET A 197 -2.11 -24.20 20.69
N LYS A 198 -2.14 -25.10 21.68
CA LYS A 198 -3.38 -25.60 22.29
C LYS A 198 -4.09 -24.52 23.09
N GLU A 199 -3.36 -23.72 23.88
CA GLU A 199 -3.94 -22.62 24.65
C GLU A 199 -4.54 -21.56 23.72
N MET A 200 -3.81 -21.17 22.66
CA MET A 200 -4.31 -20.17 21.72
C MET A 200 -5.52 -20.66 20.91
N CYS A 201 -5.55 -21.91 20.44
CA CYS A 201 -6.72 -22.47 19.76
C CYS A 201 -7.92 -22.61 20.72
N SER A 202 -7.67 -23.01 21.98
CA SER A 202 -8.71 -23.09 23.02
C SER A 202 -9.31 -21.72 23.34
N GLU A 203 -8.49 -20.65 23.36
CA GLU A 203 -8.97 -19.31 23.66
C GLU A 203 -9.71 -18.66 22.47
N ILE A 204 -9.27 -18.88 21.24
CA ILE A 204 -10.03 -18.47 20.04
C ILE A 204 -11.40 -19.16 20.03
N ASN A 205 -11.45 -20.46 20.35
CA ASN A 205 -12.70 -21.20 20.54
C ASN A 205 -13.57 -20.60 21.66
N ARG A 206 -12.99 -20.33 22.83
CA ARG A 206 -13.68 -19.72 23.98
C ARG A 206 -14.11 -18.27 23.78
N HIS A 207 -13.61 -17.59 22.75
CA HIS A 207 -14.17 -16.33 22.25
C HIS A 207 -15.34 -16.58 21.30
N ILE A 208 -15.15 -17.42 20.26
CA ILE A 208 -16.16 -17.75 19.25
C ILE A 208 -17.46 -18.27 19.89
N GLN A 209 -17.36 -19.22 20.81
CA GLN A 209 -18.49 -19.87 21.50
C GLN A 209 -19.23 -18.99 22.51
N ARG A 210 -18.87 -17.71 22.68
CA ARG A 210 -19.65 -16.79 23.53
C ARG A 210 -20.95 -16.43 22.81
N PRO A 211 -22.13 -16.55 23.45
CA PRO A 211 -23.41 -16.15 22.84
C PRO A 211 -23.45 -14.70 22.34
N THR A 212 -22.57 -13.83 22.85
CA THR A 212 -22.43 -12.42 22.44
C THR A 212 -21.74 -12.21 21.09
N THR A 213 -21.00 -13.19 20.53
CA THR A 213 -20.42 -13.06 19.18
C THR A 213 -21.48 -13.23 18.09
N ARG A 214 -22.47 -14.10 18.32
CA ARG A 214 -23.39 -14.64 17.31
C ARG A 214 -22.63 -15.17 16.09
N PHE A 215 -21.52 -15.89 16.32
CA PHE A 215 -20.52 -16.23 15.28
C PHE A 215 -21.11 -16.88 14.02
N VAL A 216 -21.91 -17.94 14.14
CA VAL A 216 -22.54 -18.63 13.01
C VAL A 216 -23.45 -17.69 12.19
N GLU A 217 -24.21 -16.81 12.86
CA GLU A 217 -25.07 -15.83 12.19
C GLU A 217 -24.23 -14.80 11.42
N LYS A 218 -23.20 -14.23 12.08
CA LYS A 218 -22.30 -13.26 11.43
C LYS A 218 -21.45 -13.89 10.32
N ARG A 219 -21.12 -15.19 10.40
CA ARG A 219 -20.49 -15.96 9.33
C ARG A 219 -21.39 -16.06 8.12
N ASN A 220 -22.66 -16.41 8.33
CA ASN A 220 -23.63 -16.54 7.25
C ASN A 220 -23.90 -15.16 6.60
N MET A 221 -23.94 -14.07 7.38
CA MET A 221 -23.95 -12.70 6.86
C MET A 221 -22.67 -12.40 6.04
N ALA A 222 -21.48 -12.73 6.53
CA ALA A 222 -20.23 -12.51 5.81
C ALA A 222 -20.14 -13.31 4.48
N LEU A 223 -20.70 -14.52 4.43
CA LEU A 223 -20.84 -15.33 3.22
C LEU A 223 -21.83 -14.71 2.22
N GLN A 224 -22.93 -14.10 2.69
CA GLN A 224 -23.83 -13.34 1.83
C GLN A 224 -23.09 -12.15 1.20
N VAL A 225 -22.36 -11.35 1.99
CA VAL A 225 -21.56 -10.21 1.50
C VAL A 225 -20.50 -10.66 0.48
N TRP A 226 -19.83 -11.79 0.72
CA TRP A 226 -18.89 -12.40 -0.22
C TRP A 226 -19.59 -12.78 -1.54
N THR A 227 -20.79 -13.37 -1.47
CA THR A 227 -21.61 -13.72 -2.65
C THR A 227 -22.04 -12.48 -3.44
N ASP A 228 -22.45 -11.41 -2.76
CA ASP A 228 -22.79 -10.12 -3.39
C ASP A 228 -21.56 -9.47 -4.06
N CYS A 229 -20.37 -9.60 -3.48
CA CYS A 229 -19.13 -9.14 -4.11
C CYS A 229 -18.81 -9.86 -5.42
N ILE A 230 -19.14 -11.15 -5.54
CA ILE A 230 -18.92 -11.93 -6.76
C ILE A 230 -19.76 -11.37 -7.92
N GLN A 231 -21.06 -11.18 -7.68
CA GLN A 231 -22.00 -10.69 -8.69
C GLN A 231 -21.67 -9.27 -9.15
N ASN A 232 -21.35 -8.39 -8.20
CA ASN A 232 -21.22 -6.95 -8.46
C ASN A 232 -19.80 -6.50 -8.83
N GLN A 233 -18.74 -7.15 -8.34
CA GLN A 233 -17.34 -6.81 -8.64
C GLN A 233 -16.62 -7.86 -9.46
N TRP A 234 -16.59 -9.12 -8.98
CA TRP A 234 -15.65 -10.11 -9.50
C TRP A 234 -15.99 -10.49 -10.94
N ARG A 235 -17.27 -10.42 -11.33
CA ARG A 235 -17.74 -10.59 -12.72
C ARG A 235 -17.00 -9.74 -13.76
N GLN A 236 -16.41 -8.59 -13.39
CA GLN A 236 -15.62 -7.73 -14.29
C GLN A 236 -14.10 -7.94 -14.18
N GLN A 237 -13.65 -8.80 -13.25
CA GLN A 237 -12.24 -9.04 -12.93
C GLN A 237 -11.79 -10.49 -13.20
N LEU A 238 -12.74 -11.41 -13.39
CA LEU A 238 -12.50 -12.82 -13.66
C LEU A 238 -12.69 -13.17 -15.14
N GLU A 239 -12.02 -14.24 -15.57
CA GLU A 239 -12.32 -14.88 -16.86
C GLU A 239 -13.76 -15.45 -16.85
N PRO A 240 -14.47 -15.48 -17.99
CA PRO A 240 -15.85 -15.98 -18.04
C PRO A 240 -16.00 -17.44 -17.59
N SER A 241 -14.99 -18.28 -17.80
CA SER A 241 -14.92 -19.67 -17.30
C SER A 241 -14.87 -19.71 -15.77
N ASP A 242 -13.91 -18.99 -15.20
CA ASP A 242 -13.63 -18.98 -13.76
C ASP A 242 -14.83 -18.43 -12.98
N PHE A 243 -15.56 -17.46 -13.56
CA PHE A 243 -16.83 -16.97 -13.03
C PHE A 243 -17.97 -18.01 -13.15
N ALA A 244 -18.15 -18.65 -14.31
CA ALA A 244 -19.21 -19.63 -14.52
C ALA A 244 -19.07 -20.86 -13.60
N GLU A 245 -17.86 -21.41 -13.45
CA GLU A 245 -17.59 -22.49 -12.50
C GLU A 245 -17.86 -22.09 -11.03
N LEU A 246 -17.57 -20.83 -10.67
CA LEU A 246 -17.82 -20.32 -9.33
C LEU A 246 -19.34 -20.17 -9.07
N GLN A 247 -20.11 -19.72 -10.06
CA GLN A 247 -21.58 -19.67 -9.98
C GLN A 247 -22.19 -21.07 -9.77
N ASP A 248 -21.68 -22.07 -10.49
CA ASP A 248 -22.15 -23.47 -10.34
C ASP A 248 -21.86 -24.02 -8.94
N ARG A 249 -20.65 -23.81 -8.40
CA ARG A 249 -20.31 -24.20 -7.02
C ARG A 249 -21.14 -23.48 -5.96
N ILE A 250 -21.50 -22.21 -6.18
CA ILE A 250 -22.45 -21.48 -5.31
C ILE A 250 -23.83 -22.14 -5.36
N ALA A 251 -24.36 -22.39 -6.56
CA ALA A 251 -25.70 -22.96 -6.75
C ALA A 251 -25.84 -24.38 -6.16
N GLN A 252 -24.77 -25.17 -6.17
CA GLN A 252 -24.73 -26.53 -5.62
C GLN A 252 -24.36 -26.59 -4.12
N ASN A 253 -24.12 -25.46 -3.44
CA ASN A 253 -23.53 -25.40 -2.09
C ASN A 253 -22.17 -26.14 -1.96
N ARG A 254 -21.39 -26.19 -3.04
CA ARG A 254 -20.07 -26.89 -3.11
C ARG A 254 -18.91 -25.91 -2.99
N LEU A 255 -19.00 -24.98 -2.04
CA LEU A 255 -17.99 -23.94 -1.85
C LEU A 255 -16.70 -24.51 -1.25
N ARG A 256 -15.58 -24.07 -1.80
CA ARG A 256 -14.24 -24.54 -1.40
C ARG A 256 -13.60 -23.54 -0.44
N PHE A 257 -13.56 -23.89 0.85
CA PHE A 257 -13.07 -23.00 1.89
C PHE A 257 -11.56 -23.10 2.10
N ARG A 258 -11.00 -22.07 2.71
CA ARG A 258 -9.61 -22.00 3.18
C ARG A 258 -9.55 -21.24 4.49
N VAL A 259 -8.67 -21.66 5.39
CA VAL A 259 -8.24 -20.84 6.53
C VAL A 259 -6.81 -20.34 6.33
N SER A 260 -6.59 -19.05 6.63
CA SER A 260 -5.29 -18.39 6.64
C SER A 260 -5.16 -17.51 7.87
N CYS A 261 -3.95 -17.43 8.42
CA CYS A 261 -3.70 -16.77 9.70
C CYS A 261 -2.60 -15.70 9.58
N ILE A 262 -2.91 -14.46 9.99
CA ILE A 262 -1.94 -13.38 10.24
C ILE A 262 -1.62 -13.36 11.73
N ARG A 263 -0.32 -13.32 12.03
CA ARG A 263 0.22 -13.06 13.37
C ARG A 263 1.37 -12.08 13.30
N GLN A 264 1.53 -11.23 14.29
CA GLN A 264 2.75 -10.42 14.45
C GLN A 264 3.93 -11.30 14.89
N GLN A 265 5.05 -11.20 14.19
CA GLN A 265 6.36 -11.70 14.60
C GLN A 265 7.15 -10.60 15.36
N GLN A 266 7.96 -10.97 16.36
CA GLN A 266 8.80 -10.01 17.09
C GLN A 266 9.70 -9.26 16.11
N GLY A 267 9.88 -7.97 16.38
CA GLY A 267 10.79 -7.15 15.59
C GLY A 267 12.23 -7.36 16.03
N ILE A 268 13.11 -7.77 15.11
CA ILE A 268 14.56 -7.59 15.27
C ILE A 268 14.85 -6.07 15.16
N PHE A 269 14.56 -5.34 16.23
CA PHE A 269 14.93 -3.93 16.39
C PHE A 269 16.33 -3.75 17.01
N ASN A 270 16.96 -4.85 17.44
CA ASN A 270 18.39 -4.86 17.78
C ASN A 270 19.25 -4.89 16.50
N THR A 271 19.69 -3.68 16.14
CA THR A 271 21.04 -3.32 15.64
C THR A 271 21.91 -4.36 14.89
N SER A 272 22.55 -3.84 13.84
CA SER A 272 23.63 -4.41 13.02
C SER A 272 23.21 -5.32 11.86
N VAL A 273 23.78 -5.04 10.69
CA VAL A 273 23.73 -5.91 9.52
C VAL A 273 24.75 -7.02 9.72
N SER A 274 24.28 -8.24 9.98
CA SER A 274 25.08 -9.45 9.85
C SER A 274 24.37 -10.41 8.90
N SER A 275 25.10 -10.98 7.95
CA SER A 275 24.56 -11.82 6.87
C SER A 275 24.34 -13.27 7.31
N GLY A 276 23.79 -13.47 8.51
CA GLY A 276 23.41 -14.78 9.03
C GLY A 276 21.99 -15.17 8.59
N LYS A 277 21.80 -16.44 8.23
CA LYS A 277 20.45 -17.03 8.16
C LYS A 277 19.98 -17.28 9.59
N ALA A 278 19.30 -16.31 10.19
CA ALA A 278 18.53 -16.55 11.41
C ALA A 278 17.29 -17.38 11.05
N ASP A 279 17.04 -18.48 11.76
CA ASP A 279 15.87 -19.32 11.51
C ASP A 279 14.58 -18.60 11.89
N ALA A 280 13.70 -18.41 10.90
CA ALA A 280 12.51 -17.58 11.00
C ALA A 280 11.40 -18.14 11.90
N ASN A 281 11.62 -19.31 12.52
CA ASN A 281 10.69 -20.00 13.43
C ASN A 281 10.92 -19.65 14.92
N ALA A 282 11.95 -18.86 15.26
CA ALA A 282 12.40 -18.69 16.66
C ALA A 282 11.37 -18.10 17.63
N ASP A 283 10.34 -17.41 17.15
CA ASP A 283 9.37 -16.64 17.93
C ASP A 283 8.22 -17.44 18.55
N PHE A 284 7.96 -18.67 18.06
CA PHE A 284 6.83 -19.50 18.49
C PHE A 284 7.22 -20.98 18.45
N ALA A 285 6.81 -21.75 19.46
CA ALA A 285 7.15 -23.18 19.60
C ALA A 285 6.39 -24.13 18.63
N TYR A 286 5.77 -23.58 17.57
CA TYR A 286 4.94 -24.29 16.60
C TYR A 286 4.88 -23.47 15.30
N SER A 287 4.72 -24.16 14.19
CA SER A 287 4.62 -23.56 12.87
C SER A 287 3.22 -22.98 12.62
N ARG A 288 3.08 -22.18 11.55
CA ARG A 288 1.76 -21.74 11.06
C ARG A 288 0.94 -22.92 10.51
N GLN A 289 1.57 -24.03 10.12
CA GLN A 289 0.87 -25.22 9.62
C GLN A 289 0.11 -25.90 10.76
N ASP A 290 0.86 -26.45 11.71
CA ASP A 290 0.35 -27.08 12.93
C ASP A 290 -0.72 -26.20 13.62
N PHE A 291 -0.49 -24.88 13.70
CA PHE A 291 -1.47 -23.95 14.27
C PHE A 291 -2.81 -23.94 13.53
N CYS A 292 -2.80 -23.78 12.20
CA CYS A 292 -4.03 -23.64 11.44
C CYS A 292 -4.74 -24.99 11.27
N GLU A 293 -3.99 -26.09 11.17
CA GLU A 293 -4.54 -27.46 11.20
C GLU A 293 -5.21 -27.77 12.54
N THR A 294 -4.55 -27.44 13.67
CA THR A 294 -5.14 -27.56 15.01
C THR A 294 -6.38 -26.67 15.16
N LEU A 295 -6.34 -25.45 14.62
CA LEU A 295 -7.48 -24.54 14.63
C LEU A 295 -8.66 -25.12 13.83
N MET A 296 -8.41 -25.77 12.68
CA MET A 296 -9.44 -26.46 11.91
C MET A 296 -10.05 -27.65 12.66
N ASN A 297 -9.20 -28.49 13.26
CA ASN A 297 -9.66 -29.64 14.05
C ASN A 297 -10.56 -29.22 15.21
N VAL A 298 -10.34 -28.04 15.80
CA VAL A 298 -11.15 -27.50 16.91
C VAL A 298 -12.38 -26.69 16.43
N LEU A 299 -12.36 -26.08 15.25
CA LEU A 299 -13.33 -25.04 14.85
C LEU A 299 -13.97 -25.18 13.46
N GLY A 300 -13.70 -26.25 12.70
CA GLY A 300 -14.17 -26.32 11.31
C GLY A 300 -15.69 -26.20 11.14
N GLN A 301 -16.50 -26.77 12.04
CA GLN A 301 -17.97 -26.63 12.07
C GLN A 301 -18.44 -25.18 12.29
N GLU A 302 -17.66 -24.38 13.01
CA GLU A 302 -17.90 -22.94 13.17
C GLU A 302 -17.44 -22.19 11.91
N PHE A 303 -16.30 -22.54 11.31
CA PHE A 303 -15.70 -21.78 10.21
C PHE A 303 -16.33 -22.02 8.83
N ALA A 304 -16.83 -23.23 8.55
CA ALA A 304 -17.62 -23.52 7.35
C ALA A 304 -18.95 -24.20 7.72
N PRO A 305 -20.00 -24.08 6.88
CA PRO A 305 -21.11 -25.02 6.90
C PRO A 305 -20.61 -26.46 6.69
N GLU A 306 -21.34 -27.46 7.18
CA GLU A 306 -21.22 -28.86 6.77
C GLU A 306 -19.79 -29.46 6.86
N TYR A 307 -18.96 -29.00 7.80
CA TYR A 307 -17.65 -29.60 8.08
C TYR A 307 -17.77 -30.77 9.06
N ASP A 308 -17.45 -31.98 8.60
CA ASP A 308 -17.38 -33.16 9.45
C ASP A 308 -15.93 -33.50 9.87
N GLN A 309 -15.77 -34.02 11.08
CA GLN A 309 -14.46 -34.31 11.68
C GLN A 309 -13.93 -35.71 11.38
N GLU A 310 -14.79 -36.67 11.02
CA GLU A 310 -14.43 -38.10 11.00
C GLU A 310 -13.48 -38.49 9.85
N ASP A 311 -13.46 -37.73 8.76
CA ASP A 311 -12.60 -37.94 7.57
C ASP A 311 -11.09 -37.76 7.85
N ASN A 312 -10.70 -37.15 8.98
CA ASN A 312 -9.30 -36.82 9.29
C ASN A 312 -8.41 -38.02 9.68
N ALA A 313 -8.93 -39.26 9.63
CA ALA A 313 -8.30 -40.43 10.27
C ALA A 313 -7.60 -41.43 9.33
N THR A 314 -7.86 -41.41 8.01
CA THR A 314 -7.42 -42.50 7.11
C THR A 314 -6.80 -42.02 5.79
N ASN A 315 -5.52 -42.34 5.57
CA ASN A 315 -4.72 -41.91 4.42
C ASN A 315 -5.02 -42.65 3.09
N ASN A 316 -4.63 -41.97 2.00
CA ASN A 316 -4.30 -42.45 0.65
C ASN A 316 -5.37 -42.46 -0.46
N ASN A 317 -5.03 -41.71 -1.51
CA ASN A 317 -5.28 -41.93 -2.95
C ASN A 317 -6.70 -41.82 -3.52
N ASP A 318 -6.80 -40.98 -4.55
CA ASP A 318 -7.64 -41.09 -5.76
C ASP A 318 -8.95 -41.89 -5.67
N ARG A 319 -10.06 -41.16 -5.44
CA ARG A 319 -11.32 -41.40 -6.18
C ARG A 319 -11.68 -40.12 -6.93
N ASP A 320 -12.11 -40.27 -8.19
CA ASP A 320 -12.55 -39.14 -9.02
C ASP A 320 -13.84 -38.49 -8.48
N GLY A 321 -13.89 -37.15 -8.43
CA GLY A 321 -15.11 -36.38 -8.18
C GLY A 321 -15.19 -35.63 -6.84
N CYS A 322 -14.31 -35.92 -5.90
CA CYS A 322 -14.23 -35.24 -4.60
C CYS A 322 -13.08 -34.22 -4.58
N TRP A 323 -13.24 -33.06 -3.91
CA TRP A 323 -12.24 -31.99 -4.04
C TRP A 323 -11.03 -32.22 -3.14
N SER A 324 -9.89 -32.59 -3.75
CA SER A 324 -8.60 -32.65 -3.06
C SER A 324 -8.19 -31.27 -2.52
N VAL A 325 -8.17 -31.18 -1.18
CA VAL A 325 -7.88 -29.99 -0.37
C VAL A 325 -6.68 -29.22 -0.92
N SER A 326 -6.93 -28.02 -1.47
CA SER A 326 -5.93 -27.32 -2.30
C SER A 326 -5.51 -25.95 -1.76
N LEU A 327 -4.20 -25.79 -1.57
CA LEU A 327 -3.56 -24.55 -1.09
C LEU A 327 -3.58 -23.41 -2.13
N GLU A 328 -4.13 -23.66 -3.33
CA GLU A 328 -4.24 -22.72 -4.44
C GLU A 328 -5.67 -22.60 -4.99
N LYS A 329 -6.39 -23.74 -5.10
CA LYS A 329 -7.72 -23.83 -5.71
C LYS A 329 -8.84 -23.78 -4.66
N PHE A 330 -9.04 -22.61 -4.06
CA PHE A 330 -10.11 -22.31 -3.11
C PHE A 330 -10.99 -21.16 -3.61
N ASP A 331 -12.25 -21.13 -3.18
CA ASP A 331 -13.21 -20.07 -3.50
C ASP A 331 -13.30 -19.03 -2.37
N VAL A 332 -13.46 -19.50 -1.12
CA VAL A 332 -13.60 -18.66 0.09
C VAL A 332 -12.32 -18.72 0.93
N GLU A 333 -11.75 -17.56 1.32
CA GLU A 333 -10.63 -17.49 2.27
C GLU A 333 -11.09 -16.81 3.57
N LEU A 334 -11.23 -17.60 4.63
CA LEU A 334 -11.44 -17.14 6.00
C LEU A 334 -10.06 -16.79 6.61
N VAL A 335 -9.96 -15.57 7.13
CA VAL A 335 -8.74 -14.95 7.62
C VAL A 335 -8.87 -14.72 9.12
N VAL A 336 -7.99 -15.36 9.87
CA VAL A 336 -7.84 -15.18 11.32
C VAL A 336 -6.67 -14.23 11.55
N VAL A 337 -6.91 -13.12 12.26
CA VAL A 337 -5.87 -12.12 12.58
C VAL A 337 -5.67 -12.13 14.09
N VAL A 338 -4.49 -12.55 14.55
CA VAL A 338 -4.17 -12.67 15.98
C VAL A 338 -2.94 -11.82 16.30
N LEU A 339 -3.13 -10.78 17.09
CA LEU A 339 -2.11 -9.82 17.50
C LEU A 339 -2.06 -9.70 19.03
N PRO A 340 -1.03 -9.08 19.62
CA PRO A 340 -1.01 -8.74 21.03
C PRO A 340 -2.29 -7.98 21.42
N GLY A 341 -3.08 -8.51 22.37
CA GLY A 341 -4.34 -7.87 22.81
C GLY A 341 -5.47 -7.84 21.78
N THR A 342 -5.34 -8.45 20.60
CA THR A 342 -6.33 -8.32 19.52
C THR A 342 -6.59 -9.60 18.74
N LEU A 343 -7.86 -9.90 18.51
CA LEU A 343 -8.33 -11.03 17.71
C LEU A 343 -9.40 -10.55 16.71
N ALA A 344 -9.32 -11.00 15.46
CA ALA A 344 -10.37 -10.83 14.47
C ALA A 344 -10.50 -12.06 13.56
N VAL A 345 -11.71 -12.35 13.08
CA VAL A 345 -11.99 -13.40 12.09
C VAL A 345 -12.94 -12.84 11.03
N GLY A 346 -12.61 -13.00 9.75
CA GLY A 346 -13.44 -12.53 8.65
C GLY A 346 -13.15 -13.21 7.30
N ILE A 347 -14.00 -12.99 6.30
CA ILE A 347 -13.89 -13.60 4.97
C ILE A 347 -13.30 -12.59 3.98
N SER A 348 -12.28 -12.98 3.21
CA SER A 348 -11.66 -12.12 2.20
C SER A 348 -12.60 -11.82 1.04
N LEU A 349 -12.79 -10.52 0.74
CA LEU A 349 -13.69 -10.04 -0.32
C LEU A 349 -12.99 -9.72 -1.64
N ARG A 350 -11.71 -10.10 -1.78
CA ARG A 350 -10.88 -9.87 -2.98
C ARG A 350 -10.51 -11.22 -3.64
N PRO A 351 -10.58 -11.36 -4.98
CA PRO A 351 -10.46 -12.65 -5.68
C PRO A 351 -9.01 -13.13 -5.86
N TYR A 352 -8.24 -13.28 -4.76
CA TYR A 352 -6.80 -13.56 -4.84
C TYR A 352 -6.45 -14.88 -5.55
N SER A 353 -7.21 -15.96 -5.30
CA SER A 353 -7.00 -17.27 -5.93
C SER A 353 -7.19 -17.19 -7.46
N PHE A 354 -8.34 -16.69 -7.90
CA PHE A 354 -8.69 -16.57 -9.31
C PHE A 354 -7.75 -15.63 -10.08
N LEU A 355 -7.38 -14.49 -9.48
CA LEU A 355 -6.38 -13.56 -10.03
C LEU A 355 -4.93 -14.10 -9.97
N LYS A 356 -4.72 -15.32 -9.45
CA LYS A 356 -3.41 -16.00 -9.32
C LYS A 356 -2.39 -15.09 -8.62
N SER A 357 -2.86 -14.39 -7.59
CA SER A 357 -2.13 -13.39 -6.80
C SER A 357 -1.84 -13.90 -5.39
N LYS A 358 -0.92 -13.27 -4.68
CA LYS A 358 -0.61 -13.63 -3.28
C LYS A 358 -1.80 -13.27 -2.39
N SER A 359 -2.36 -14.25 -1.68
CA SER A 359 -3.43 -14.05 -0.70
C SER A 359 -2.90 -14.04 0.74
N PHE A 360 -3.82 -14.05 1.72
CA PHE A 360 -3.50 -14.24 3.14
C PHE A 360 -2.78 -15.57 3.42
N ALA A 361 -2.82 -16.52 2.47
CA ALA A 361 -1.93 -17.67 2.29
C ALA A 361 -0.47 -17.48 2.72
N SER A 362 0.09 -16.30 2.51
CA SER A 362 1.50 -16.03 2.84
C SER A 362 1.75 -15.80 4.34
N GLY A 363 0.70 -15.64 5.14
CA GLY A 363 0.75 -15.17 6.53
C GLY A 363 1.10 -13.68 6.66
N LEU A 364 1.16 -12.99 5.52
CA LEU A 364 1.47 -11.57 5.37
C LEU A 364 0.22 -10.83 4.86
N ILE A 365 0.22 -9.50 4.96
CA ILE A 365 -0.80 -8.67 4.30
C ILE A 365 -0.61 -8.79 2.78
N PRO A 366 -1.63 -9.23 2.01
CA PRO A 366 -1.50 -9.40 0.57
C PRO A 366 -1.38 -8.05 -0.19
N PRO A 367 -0.92 -8.06 -1.46
CA PRO A 367 -1.00 -6.90 -2.33
C PRO A 367 -2.44 -6.40 -2.47
N ASP A 368 -2.57 -5.13 -2.83
CA ASP A 368 -3.85 -4.60 -3.29
C ASP A 368 -4.12 -5.13 -4.71
N VAL A 369 -5.30 -5.73 -4.92
CA VAL A 369 -5.78 -6.22 -6.22
C VAL A 369 -6.93 -5.39 -6.78
N THR A 370 -7.16 -4.20 -6.23
CA THR A 370 -8.10 -3.21 -6.74
C THR A 370 -7.78 -2.86 -8.20
N ALA A 371 -8.79 -2.94 -9.07
CA ALA A 371 -8.65 -2.66 -10.50
C ALA A 371 -8.10 -1.23 -10.75
N PRO A 372 -7.28 -1.00 -11.80
CA PRO A 372 -6.72 -1.98 -12.72
C PRO A 372 -5.49 -2.72 -12.13
N PHE A 373 -5.71 -3.95 -11.66
CA PHE A 373 -4.67 -4.81 -11.11
C PHE A 373 -3.93 -5.53 -12.24
N LEU A 374 -2.81 -4.95 -12.67
CA LEU A 374 -1.81 -5.68 -13.43
C LEU A 374 -1.03 -6.60 -12.48
N GLY A 375 -1.30 -7.90 -12.56
CA GLY A 375 -0.59 -8.93 -11.79
C GLY A 375 0.88 -9.07 -12.20
N SER A 376 1.69 -9.69 -11.34
CA SER A 376 3.17 -9.65 -11.43
C SER A 376 3.74 -10.18 -12.77
N LYS A 377 3.05 -11.10 -13.45
CA LYS A 377 3.46 -11.58 -14.80
C LYS A 377 3.35 -10.49 -15.88
N ALA A 378 2.42 -9.55 -15.74
CA ALA A 378 2.26 -8.43 -16.68
C ALA A 378 3.28 -7.31 -16.39
N THR A 379 3.48 -6.98 -15.11
CA THR A 379 4.37 -5.87 -14.67
C THR A 379 5.85 -6.24 -14.63
N GLY A 380 6.20 -7.50 -14.36
CA GLY A 380 7.54 -7.84 -13.83
C GLY A 380 7.79 -7.17 -12.48
N ASP A 381 9.07 -7.00 -12.13
CA ASP A 381 9.54 -6.34 -10.88
C ASP A 381 9.40 -4.80 -10.89
N VAL A 382 8.48 -4.26 -11.69
CA VAL A 382 8.23 -2.81 -11.80
C VAL A 382 7.58 -2.30 -10.51
N VAL A 383 8.37 -1.60 -9.71
CA VAL A 383 7.90 -0.81 -8.57
C VAL A 383 6.97 0.29 -9.07
N LYS A 384 5.76 0.35 -8.53
CA LYS A 384 4.73 1.36 -8.81
C LYS A 384 3.96 1.70 -7.54
N LEU A 385 3.41 2.90 -7.46
CA LEU A 385 2.43 3.25 -6.42
C LEU A 385 1.20 2.33 -6.53
N LYS A 386 0.63 1.93 -5.39
CA LYS A 386 -0.65 1.20 -5.34
C LYS A 386 -1.80 2.13 -5.74
N THR A 387 -2.80 1.60 -6.45
CA THR A 387 -4.05 2.33 -6.81
C THR A 387 -4.73 2.89 -5.56
N THR A 388 -4.93 2.10 -4.50
CA THR A 388 -5.44 2.62 -3.21
C THR A 388 -4.65 3.81 -2.66
N THR A 389 -3.32 3.81 -2.78
CA THR A 389 -2.52 4.94 -2.29
C THR A 389 -2.64 6.15 -3.22
N ALA A 390 -2.64 5.96 -4.54
CA ALA A 390 -2.91 7.03 -5.51
C ALA A 390 -4.28 7.69 -5.24
N HIS A 391 -5.30 6.89 -4.98
CA HIS A 391 -6.65 7.34 -4.67
C HIS A 391 -6.68 8.23 -3.42
N LEU A 392 -6.01 7.80 -2.35
CA LEU A 392 -5.93 8.57 -1.10
C LEU A 392 -5.12 9.87 -1.23
N LEU A 393 -4.15 9.94 -2.15
CA LEU A 393 -3.46 11.19 -2.47
C LEU A 393 -4.36 12.16 -3.28
N LEU A 394 -5.17 11.63 -4.20
CA LEU A 394 -6.15 12.41 -4.98
C LEU A 394 -7.30 12.91 -4.09
N GLU A 395 -7.79 12.09 -3.16
CA GLU A 395 -8.76 12.48 -2.14
C GLU A 395 -8.22 13.59 -1.23
N LEU A 396 -6.98 13.48 -0.77
CA LEU A 396 -6.35 14.55 0.02
C LEU A 396 -6.12 15.82 -0.81
N ALA A 397 -5.99 15.69 -2.14
CA ALA A 397 -5.87 16.78 -3.08
C ALA A 397 -7.21 17.46 -3.40
N ASP A 398 -8.33 16.96 -2.85
CA ASP A 398 -9.60 17.72 -2.73
C ASP A 398 -10.27 18.02 -4.08
N LEU A 399 -10.14 17.11 -5.05
CA LEU A 399 -10.47 17.37 -6.46
C LEU A 399 -11.88 17.96 -6.65
N GLU A 400 -12.01 18.96 -7.51
CA GLU A 400 -13.28 19.58 -7.91
C GLU A 400 -13.73 19.09 -9.30
N GLU A 401 -14.94 19.48 -9.75
CA GLU A 401 -15.36 19.14 -11.12
C GLU A 401 -14.45 19.81 -12.15
N TYR A 402 -14.14 19.08 -13.22
CA TYR A 402 -13.28 19.48 -14.35
C TYR A 402 -11.80 19.73 -14.03
N ASP A 403 -11.33 19.46 -12.80
CA ASP A 403 -9.92 19.60 -12.41
C ASP A 403 -8.96 18.89 -13.39
N ILE A 404 -7.99 19.64 -13.91
CA ILE A 404 -6.88 19.08 -14.68
C ILE A 404 -5.79 18.66 -13.68
N VAL A 405 -5.61 17.35 -13.53
CA VAL A 405 -4.70 16.73 -12.56
C VAL A 405 -3.38 16.38 -13.25
N LEU A 406 -2.25 16.82 -12.68
CA LEU A 406 -0.92 16.63 -13.25
C LEU A 406 0.02 15.85 -12.31
N ASP A 407 0.59 14.75 -12.80
CA ASP A 407 1.72 14.06 -12.15
C ASP A 407 3.04 14.31 -12.91
N PRO A 408 3.93 15.19 -12.40
CA PRO A 408 5.21 15.49 -13.03
C PRO A 408 6.24 14.35 -12.96
N CYS A 409 6.02 13.31 -12.14
CA CYS A 409 6.93 12.19 -11.90
C CYS A 409 6.18 10.84 -12.02
N ALA A 410 5.39 10.68 -13.09
CA ALA A 410 4.31 9.69 -13.13
C ALA A 410 4.75 8.21 -13.13
N GLY A 411 6.04 7.89 -13.34
CA GLY A 411 6.51 6.51 -13.46
C GLY A 411 5.81 5.74 -14.59
N VAL A 412 4.88 4.85 -14.23
CA VAL A 412 4.02 4.09 -15.17
C VAL A 412 2.59 4.63 -15.29
N GLY A 413 2.26 5.74 -14.61
CA GLY A 413 1.00 6.46 -14.79
C GLY A 413 -0.12 6.15 -13.80
N THR A 414 0.15 5.55 -12.62
CA THR A 414 -0.90 5.19 -11.64
C THR A 414 -1.78 6.37 -11.25
N ILE A 415 -1.20 7.53 -10.89
CA ILE A 415 -1.97 8.70 -10.42
C ILE A 415 -2.84 9.32 -11.55
N PRO A 416 -2.31 9.61 -12.75
CA PRO A 416 -3.15 10.07 -13.88
C PRO A 416 -4.26 9.09 -14.28
N LEU A 417 -4.03 7.78 -14.16
CA LEU A 417 -5.04 6.76 -14.45
C LEU A 417 -6.15 6.73 -13.39
N GLU A 418 -5.78 6.76 -12.11
CA GLU A 418 -6.70 6.79 -10.98
C GLU A 418 -7.61 8.04 -11.04
N ALA A 419 -7.05 9.19 -11.47
CA ALA A 419 -7.79 10.41 -11.75
C ALA A 419 -8.84 10.23 -12.88
N ASP A 420 -8.44 9.75 -14.07
CA ASP A 420 -9.35 9.59 -15.21
C ASP A 420 -10.41 8.48 -15.03
N GLN A 421 -10.11 7.43 -14.27
CA GLN A 421 -11.02 6.31 -14.08
C GLN A 421 -11.97 6.50 -12.89
N TYR A 422 -11.47 6.93 -11.73
CA TYR A 422 -12.25 6.93 -10.48
C TYR A 422 -12.76 8.31 -10.06
N PHE A 423 -12.17 9.39 -10.56
CA PHE A 423 -12.74 10.74 -10.47
C PHE A 423 -13.43 11.17 -11.78
N ARG A 424 -13.71 10.20 -12.68
CA ARG A 424 -14.47 10.39 -13.92
C ARG A 424 -15.83 11.06 -13.75
N TRP A 425 -16.48 10.83 -12.61
CA TRP A 425 -17.76 11.46 -12.28
C TRP A 425 -17.62 12.96 -11.99
N LYS A 426 -16.47 13.41 -11.48
CA LYS A 426 -16.06 14.83 -11.45
C LYS A 426 -15.54 15.33 -12.80
N LYS A 427 -15.37 14.45 -13.80
CA LYS A 427 -14.83 14.76 -15.14
C LYS A 427 -13.41 15.34 -15.12
N CYS A 428 -12.63 15.00 -14.09
CA CYS A 428 -11.22 15.35 -14.01
C CYS A 428 -10.43 14.71 -15.16
N VAL A 429 -9.33 15.35 -15.59
CA VAL A 429 -8.45 14.82 -16.65
C VAL A 429 -7.06 14.56 -16.09
N GLY A 430 -6.60 13.31 -16.18
CA GLY A 430 -5.26 12.91 -15.76
C GLY A 430 -4.19 13.19 -16.82
N LEU A 431 -3.23 14.05 -16.48
CA LEU A 431 -1.99 14.29 -17.23
C LEU A 431 -0.81 13.76 -16.42
N GLY A 432 0.19 13.17 -17.08
CA GLY A 432 1.45 12.85 -16.42
C GLY A 432 2.58 12.50 -17.36
N GLY A 433 3.77 12.37 -16.78
CA GLY A 433 4.95 11.99 -17.54
C GLY A 433 6.19 11.79 -16.69
N ASP A 434 7.19 11.17 -17.28
CA ASP A 434 8.45 10.82 -16.62
C ASP A 434 9.57 10.58 -17.65
N LEU A 435 10.82 10.75 -17.24
CA LEU A 435 11.98 10.26 -18.00
C LEU A 435 12.09 8.72 -17.90
N ALA A 436 11.50 8.10 -16.88
CA ALA A 436 11.41 6.65 -16.73
C ALA A 436 10.68 5.97 -17.92
N LEU A 437 9.75 6.67 -18.57
CA LEU A 437 9.03 6.18 -19.76
C LEU A 437 9.91 6.03 -21.02
N ASN A 438 11.19 6.44 -20.97
CA ASN A 438 12.21 6.05 -21.96
C ASN A 438 12.66 4.58 -21.83
N ASN A 439 12.31 3.87 -20.76
CA ASN A 439 12.53 2.43 -20.64
C ASN A 439 11.35 1.67 -21.28
N PRO A 440 11.57 0.89 -22.36
CA PRO A 440 10.51 0.16 -23.06
C PRO A 440 9.64 -0.73 -22.17
N ASP A 441 10.19 -1.31 -21.10
CA ASP A 441 9.42 -2.13 -20.15
C ASP A 441 8.41 -1.29 -19.35
N LEU A 442 8.82 -0.09 -18.93
CA LEU A 442 7.94 0.88 -18.27
C LEU A 442 6.94 1.48 -19.25
N THR A 443 7.34 1.74 -20.51
CA THR A 443 6.41 2.15 -21.58
C THR A 443 5.36 1.05 -21.86
N ARG A 444 5.75 -0.23 -21.82
CA ARG A 444 4.84 -1.38 -22.01
C ARG A 444 3.82 -1.47 -20.88
N VAL A 445 4.26 -1.34 -19.63
CA VAL A 445 3.35 -1.32 -18.46
C VAL A 445 2.45 -0.09 -18.49
N ALA A 446 2.97 1.09 -18.83
CA ALA A 446 2.19 2.32 -18.94
C ALA A 446 1.09 2.23 -20.02
N ARG A 447 1.34 1.55 -21.15
CA ARG A 447 0.31 1.29 -22.18
C ARG A 447 -0.81 0.36 -21.71
N LEU A 448 -0.53 -0.56 -20.78
CA LEU A 448 -1.58 -1.35 -20.10
C LEU A 448 -2.33 -0.53 -19.03
N LEU A 449 -1.87 0.69 -18.76
CA LEU A 449 -2.39 1.68 -17.81
C LEU A 449 -2.84 2.97 -18.53
N GLN A 450 -3.14 2.90 -19.83
CA GLN A 450 -3.68 4.00 -20.63
C GLN A 450 -5.20 3.88 -20.78
N SER A 451 -5.89 5.01 -20.61
CA SER A 451 -7.31 5.25 -20.81
C SER A 451 -7.48 6.56 -21.59
N ASN A 452 -8.23 7.56 -21.10
CA ASN A 452 -8.18 8.91 -21.67
C ASN A 452 -7.07 9.78 -21.05
N ASN A 453 -6.34 9.25 -20.05
CA ASN A 453 -5.20 9.92 -19.43
C ASN A 453 -4.03 10.12 -20.41
N ILE A 454 -3.40 11.28 -20.38
CA ILE A 454 -2.24 11.59 -21.22
C ILE A 454 -0.96 11.23 -20.46
N LEU A 455 -0.18 10.29 -20.99
CA LEU A 455 1.15 9.93 -20.48
C LEU A 455 2.23 10.25 -21.52
N ALA A 456 3.21 11.06 -21.14
CA ALA A 456 4.28 11.55 -22.02
C ALA A 456 5.69 11.36 -21.42
N VAL A 457 6.73 11.41 -22.26
CA VAL A 457 8.12 11.51 -21.78
C VAL A 457 8.45 12.98 -21.56
N TRP A 458 8.77 13.37 -20.32
CA TRP A 458 9.25 14.72 -19.99
C TRP A 458 10.23 14.73 -18.82
N ASP A 459 10.93 15.85 -18.64
CA ASP A 459 11.74 16.11 -17.45
C ASP A 459 10.91 16.91 -16.43
N ALA A 460 10.75 16.38 -15.21
CA ALA A 460 9.97 17.03 -14.14
C ALA A 460 10.49 18.42 -13.72
N SER A 461 11.71 18.80 -14.11
CA SER A 461 12.27 20.14 -13.91
C SER A 461 12.07 21.11 -15.09
N PHE A 462 11.37 20.68 -16.15
CA PHE A 462 10.93 21.51 -17.28
C PHE A 462 9.68 20.89 -17.94
N LEU A 463 8.51 21.27 -17.44
CA LEU A 463 7.24 20.65 -17.83
C LEU A 463 6.74 21.24 -19.16
N PRO A 464 6.36 20.42 -20.16
CA PRO A 464 5.78 20.87 -21.44
C PRO A 464 4.32 21.34 -21.30
N ILE A 465 3.97 21.84 -20.12
CA ILE A 465 2.66 22.33 -19.70
C ILE A 465 2.67 23.86 -19.72
N ARG A 466 1.55 24.50 -20.10
CA ARG A 466 1.43 25.97 -20.13
C ARG A 466 1.40 26.54 -18.70
N THR A 467 1.87 27.77 -18.53
CA THR A 467 1.72 28.48 -17.24
C THR A 467 0.24 28.62 -16.89
N ALA A 468 -0.13 28.40 -15.62
CA ALA A 468 -1.51 28.48 -15.11
C ALA A 468 -2.51 27.70 -15.98
N SER A 469 -2.29 26.39 -16.14
CA SER A 469 -3.14 25.52 -16.99
C SER A 469 -3.41 24.12 -16.42
N VAL A 470 -3.07 23.88 -15.16
CA VAL A 470 -3.51 22.71 -14.39
C VAL A 470 -3.97 23.16 -13.01
N ASP A 471 -4.96 22.47 -12.46
CA ASP A 471 -5.63 22.89 -11.22
C ASP A 471 -5.07 22.14 -10.02
N VAL A 472 -4.64 20.89 -10.22
CA VAL A 472 -4.08 20.05 -9.16
C VAL A 472 -2.83 19.33 -9.63
N ILE A 473 -1.82 19.27 -8.76
CA ILE A 473 -0.65 18.39 -8.93
C ILE A 473 -0.68 17.31 -7.86
N VAL A 474 -0.64 16.03 -8.27
CA VAL A 474 -0.50 14.90 -7.36
C VAL A 474 0.65 14.03 -7.85
N SER A 475 1.62 13.71 -6.98
CA SER A 475 2.85 13.03 -7.40
C SER A 475 3.47 12.17 -6.31
N ASP A 476 3.96 11.00 -6.69
CA ASP A 476 4.88 10.17 -5.88
C ASP A 476 6.31 10.48 -6.32
N LEU A 477 7.07 11.17 -5.47
CA LEU A 477 8.36 11.71 -5.89
C LEU A 477 9.44 10.64 -5.97
N PRO A 478 10.44 10.75 -6.87
CA PRO A 478 11.55 9.81 -6.93
C PRO A 478 12.48 9.99 -5.71
N PHE A 479 12.25 9.21 -4.65
CA PHE A 479 13.02 9.23 -3.39
C PHE A 479 13.61 7.87 -3.02
N GLY A 480 14.56 7.87 -2.07
CA GLY A 480 15.28 6.67 -1.65
C GLY A 480 16.41 6.27 -2.59
N GLN A 481 17.34 5.43 -2.10
CA GLN A 481 18.57 5.07 -2.84
C GLN A 481 18.32 4.38 -4.18
N GLN A 482 17.17 3.72 -4.34
CA GLN A 482 16.76 3.07 -5.59
C GLN A 482 16.31 4.07 -6.68
N CYS A 483 15.92 5.30 -6.31
CA CYS A 483 15.40 6.31 -7.23
C CYS A 483 16.37 7.51 -7.39
N LEU A 484 16.63 8.26 -6.31
CA LEU A 484 17.54 9.41 -6.31
C LEU A 484 18.32 9.55 -5.00
N SER A 485 19.60 9.89 -5.12
CA SER A 485 20.40 10.32 -3.96
C SER A 485 19.92 11.66 -3.41
N GLN A 486 20.13 11.90 -2.12
CA GLN A 486 19.78 13.16 -1.46
C GLN A 486 20.40 14.39 -2.15
N SER A 487 21.58 14.26 -2.78
CA SER A 487 22.22 15.33 -3.56
C SER A 487 21.49 15.61 -4.88
N ALA A 488 21.04 14.57 -5.59
CA ALA A 488 20.25 14.72 -6.82
C ALA A 488 18.85 15.28 -6.52
N LEU A 489 18.21 14.82 -5.43
CA LEU A 489 16.92 15.33 -4.96
C LEU A 489 17.00 16.81 -4.57
N ASN A 490 18.06 17.27 -3.90
CA ASN A 490 18.30 18.69 -3.61
C ASN A 490 18.56 19.55 -4.87
N GLN A 491 18.91 18.95 -6.01
CA GLN A 491 19.03 19.64 -7.29
C GLN A 491 17.69 19.66 -8.07
N LEU A 492 16.90 18.60 -7.94
CA LEU A 492 15.57 18.49 -8.56
C LEU A 492 14.53 19.38 -7.87
N LEU A 493 14.37 19.28 -6.54
CA LEU A 493 13.27 19.92 -5.81
C LEU A 493 13.14 21.44 -6.03
N PRO A 494 14.21 22.25 -6.06
CA PRO A 494 14.08 23.69 -6.34
C PRO A 494 13.50 23.99 -7.72
N LEU A 495 13.76 23.15 -8.72
CA LEU A 495 13.25 23.33 -10.08
C LEU A 495 11.82 22.77 -10.21
N LEU A 496 11.57 21.59 -9.63
CA LEU A 496 10.25 20.98 -9.58
C LEU A 496 9.24 21.90 -8.89
N PHE A 497 9.55 22.43 -7.70
CA PHE A 497 8.67 23.40 -7.02
C PHE A 497 8.46 24.70 -7.80
N SER A 498 9.38 25.08 -8.67
CA SER A 498 9.24 26.24 -9.55
C SER A 498 8.29 25.93 -10.72
N GLU A 499 8.48 24.79 -11.38
CA GLU A 499 7.63 24.35 -12.49
C GLU A 499 6.20 23.99 -12.04
N CYS A 500 6.03 23.37 -10.87
CA CYS A 500 4.71 23.18 -10.27
C CYS A 500 4.04 24.52 -9.96
N ALA A 501 4.78 25.50 -9.41
CA ALA A 501 4.26 26.85 -9.16
C ALA A 501 3.95 27.64 -10.45
N ARG A 502 4.58 27.28 -11.58
CA ARG A 502 4.29 27.83 -12.91
C ARG A 502 3.07 27.17 -13.54
N ALA A 503 2.98 25.84 -13.49
CA ALA A 503 1.91 25.08 -14.14
C ALA A 503 0.55 25.29 -13.44
N LEU A 504 0.54 25.34 -12.11
CA LEU A 504 -0.68 25.52 -11.32
C LEU A 504 -1.35 26.88 -11.51
N VAL A 505 -2.68 26.87 -11.60
CA VAL A 505 -3.52 28.08 -11.55
C VAL A 505 -3.33 28.82 -10.21
N PRO A 506 -3.06 30.14 -10.20
CA PRO A 506 -2.96 30.92 -8.96
C PRO A 506 -4.25 30.92 -8.13
N ALA A 507 -4.09 31.13 -6.81
CA ALA A 507 -5.15 31.14 -5.78
C ALA A 507 -5.90 29.83 -5.54
N THR A 508 -6.36 29.14 -6.59
CA THR A 508 -7.12 27.87 -6.47
C THR A 508 -6.21 26.64 -6.49
N GLY A 509 -5.07 26.69 -7.18
CA GLY A 509 -4.28 25.50 -7.48
C GLY A 509 -3.80 24.72 -6.25
N ARG A 510 -3.87 23.39 -6.30
CA ARG A 510 -3.51 22.49 -5.18
C ARG A 510 -2.36 21.57 -5.54
N MET A 511 -1.57 21.15 -4.55
CA MET A 511 -0.51 20.19 -4.74
C MET A 511 -0.39 19.21 -3.57
N VAL A 512 -0.41 17.91 -3.86
CA VAL A 512 -0.17 16.83 -2.89
C VAL A 512 1.03 16.00 -3.35
N LEU A 513 2.01 15.85 -2.46
CA LEU A 513 3.25 15.13 -2.74
C LEU A 513 3.46 14.02 -1.72
N LEU A 514 3.68 12.80 -2.20
CA LEU A 514 4.24 11.70 -1.41
C LEU A 514 5.77 11.75 -1.51
N CYS A 515 6.43 11.70 -0.35
CA CYS A 515 7.88 11.85 -0.24
C CYS A 515 8.50 11.06 0.93
N GLY A 516 9.43 10.15 0.63
CA GLY A 516 10.16 9.37 1.61
C GLY A 516 11.38 10.06 2.22
N GLY A 517 11.85 9.51 3.35
CA GLY A 517 12.98 10.05 4.11
C GLY A 517 12.60 11.27 4.96
N THR A 518 13.58 12.11 5.28
CA THR A 518 13.38 13.22 6.23
C THR A 518 12.64 14.39 5.57
N PRO A 519 11.46 14.82 6.08
CA PRO A 519 10.62 15.84 5.45
C PRO A 519 11.32 17.22 5.43
N ARG A 520 12.31 17.42 6.32
CA ARG A 520 13.20 18.57 6.33
C ARG A 520 13.80 18.89 4.96
N ILE A 521 14.13 17.90 4.13
CA ILE A 521 14.71 18.14 2.79
C ILE A 521 13.70 18.90 1.91
N PHE A 522 12.43 18.53 2.01
CA PHE A 522 11.34 19.14 1.26
C PHE A 522 11.04 20.54 1.80
N PHE A 523 10.98 20.72 3.14
CA PHE A 523 10.81 22.05 3.75
C PHE A 523 11.98 23.02 3.49
N ASP A 524 13.23 22.58 3.62
CA ASP A 524 14.40 23.44 3.38
C ASP A 524 14.44 23.92 1.91
N ASN A 525 13.98 23.12 0.94
CA ASN A 525 13.87 23.52 -0.47
C ASN A 525 12.60 24.32 -0.80
N LEU A 526 11.44 23.93 -0.23
CA LEU A 526 10.17 24.66 -0.36
C LEU A 526 10.26 26.07 0.23
N SER A 527 11.07 26.27 1.28
CA SER A 527 11.23 27.58 1.94
C SER A 527 11.79 28.67 1.01
N ARG A 528 12.36 28.29 -0.15
CA ARG A 528 12.80 29.22 -1.23
C ARG A 528 11.63 29.78 -2.06
N TRP A 529 10.48 29.13 -2.05
CA TRP A 529 9.29 29.44 -2.86
C TRP A 529 8.05 29.75 -2.01
N SER A 530 8.06 29.35 -0.75
CA SER A 530 6.98 29.59 0.23
C SER A 530 6.76 31.08 0.46
N GLY A 531 5.50 31.53 0.53
CA GLY A 531 5.13 32.95 0.59
C GLY A 531 5.31 33.71 -0.74
N LYS A 532 6.18 33.24 -1.64
CA LYS A 532 6.27 33.73 -3.03
C LYS A 532 5.18 33.13 -3.90
N TYR A 533 5.09 31.80 -4.02
CA TYR A 533 4.07 31.13 -4.85
C TYR A 533 3.14 30.19 -4.06
N TRP A 534 3.61 29.67 -2.93
CA TRP A 534 2.82 28.79 -2.06
C TRP A 534 2.23 29.58 -0.88
N GLN A 535 1.05 29.19 -0.42
CA GLN A 535 0.44 29.73 0.80
C GLN A 535 1.28 29.38 2.04
N GLN A 536 1.08 30.12 3.13
CA GLN A 536 1.72 29.88 4.43
C GLN A 536 0.67 29.97 5.55
N PRO A 537 0.67 29.05 6.53
CA PRO A 537 1.54 27.87 6.65
C PRO A 537 1.24 26.80 5.58
N VAL A 538 2.06 25.75 5.53
CA VAL A 538 1.78 24.54 4.72
C VAL A 538 0.54 23.85 5.28
N ARG A 539 -0.45 23.53 4.42
CA ARG A 539 -1.79 23.08 4.84
C ARG A 539 -1.79 21.73 5.55
N ARG A 540 -1.02 20.75 5.08
CA ARG A 540 -0.82 19.46 5.77
C ARG A 540 0.59 18.95 5.53
N ALA A 541 1.19 18.34 6.55
CA ALA A 541 2.36 17.47 6.41
C ALA A 541 2.23 16.34 7.43
N SER A 542 1.84 15.16 6.97
CA SER A 542 1.62 13.98 7.81
C SER A 542 2.68 12.93 7.54
N PRO A 543 3.24 12.27 8.58
CA PRO A 543 3.96 11.02 8.36
C PRO A 543 2.97 9.97 7.85
N VAL A 544 3.40 9.15 6.91
CA VAL A 544 2.66 7.98 6.44
C VAL A 544 3.60 6.78 6.37
N ASN A 545 3.06 5.56 6.41
CA ASN A 545 3.85 4.38 6.10
C ASN A 545 3.30 3.67 4.86
N ILE A 546 4.12 3.56 3.83
CA ILE A 546 3.79 2.95 2.54
C ILE A 546 4.63 1.68 2.39
N GLY A 547 4.00 0.51 2.56
CA GLY A 547 4.66 -0.79 2.36
C GLY A 547 5.76 -1.14 3.36
N GLY A 548 5.79 -0.48 4.53
CA GLY A 548 6.84 -0.62 5.55
C GLY A 548 7.84 0.53 5.56
N LEU A 549 7.87 1.38 4.52
CA LEU A 549 8.71 2.57 4.45
C LEU A 549 8.02 3.80 5.07
N LEU A 550 8.69 4.44 6.03
CA LEU A 550 8.29 5.75 6.54
C LEU A 550 8.47 6.81 5.45
N ALA A 551 7.36 7.40 5.04
CA ALA A 551 7.26 8.51 4.12
C ALA A 551 6.40 9.64 4.71
N TRP A 552 6.17 10.68 3.93
CA TRP A 552 5.44 11.88 4.31
C TRP A 552 4.53 12.28 3.16
N VAL A 553 3.31 12.71 3.48
CA VAL A 553 2.40 13.33 2.51
C VAL A 553 2.25 14.80 2.87
N ILE A 554 2.53 15.67 1.91
CA ILE A 554 2.52 17.12 2.08
C ILE A 554 1.48 17.74 1.14
N ARG A 555 0.51 18.48 1.68
CA ARG A 555 -0.45 19.30 0.92
C ARG A 555 -0.05 20.77 0.95
N LEU A 556 0.00 21.37 -0.23
CA LEU A 556 0.38 22.75 -0.50
C LEU A 556 -0.69 23.40 -1.37
N ASP A 557 -1.16 24.57 -0.96
CA ASP A 557 -2.10 25.36 -1.75
C ASP A 557 -1.35 26.54 -2.40
N ARG A 558 -1.74 26.89 -3.63
CA ARG A 558 -1.13 27.95 -4.44
C ARG A 558 -1.66 29.31 -3.97
N ASN A 559 -0.78 30.31 -3.81
CA ASN A 559 -1.21 31.67 -3.51
C ASN A 559 -1.66 32.41 -4.78
N ASN A 560 -2.23 33.61 -4.62
CA ASN A 560 -2.75 34.44 -5.71
C ASN A 560 -1.68 35.12 -6.60
N LYS A 561 -0.39 34.91 -6.38
CA LYS A 561 0.67 35.58 -7.15
C LYS A 561 0.98 34.84 -8.44
N GLU A 562 0.91 35.53 -9.56
CA GLU A 562 1.34 35.01 -10.87
C GLU A 562 2.81 34.55 -10.86
N PHE A 563 3.16 33.65 -11.78
CA PHE A 563 4.53 33.15 -11.90
C PHE A 563 5.40 34.08 -12.75
N SER A 564 6.46 34.62 -12.16
CA SER A 564 7.45 35.47 -12.84
C SER A 564 8.81 34.76 -13.01
N TYR A 565 9.40 34.93 -14.20
CA TYR A 565 10.76 34.49 -14.53
C TYR A 565 11.86 35.44 -14.04
N GLU A 566 11.53 36.61 -13.46
CA GLU A 566 12.53 37.60 -13.00
C GLU A 566 13.51 37.02 -11.96
N HIS A 567 13.07 36.05 -11.16
CA HIS A 567 13.93 35.36 -10.19
C HIS A 567 15.10 34.57 -10.83
N TYR A 568 15.00 34.25 -12.12
CA TYR A 568 16.06 33.61 -12.89
C TYR A 568 16.84 34.62 -13.76
N ASP A 569 16.64 35.91 -13.51
CA ASP A 569 17.06 37.03 -14.36
C ASP A 569 16.49 36.92 -15.79
N GLY A 570 15.21 36.50 -15.88
CA GLY A 570 14.43 36.43 -17.11
C GLY A 570 14.29 35.02 -17.71
N LYS A 571 13.31 34.88 -18.62
CA LYS A 571 12.91 33.58 -19.20
C LYS A 571 14.07 32.86 -19.92
N GLN A 572 14.93 33.59 -20.62
CA GLN A 572 16.05 32.98 -21.35
C GLN A 572 17.05 32.32 -20.39
N ARG A 573 17.49 33.02 -19.34
CA ARG A 573 18.41 32.46 -18.33
C ARG A 573 17.78 31.29 -17.55
N TYR A 574 16.47 31.28 -17.35
CA TYR A 574 15.77 30.07 -16.85
C TYR A 574 15.96 28.89 -17.82
N LEU A 575 15.63 29.08 -19.10
CA LEU A 575 15.76 28.04 -20.14
C LEU A 575 17.22 27.57 -20.32
N ASP A 576 18.20 28.47 -20.21
CA ASP A 576 19.62 28.14 -20.29
C ASP A 576 20.09 27.30 -19.09
N ARG A 577 19.58 27.60 -17.88
CA ARG A 577 19.86 26.78 -16.68
C ARG A 577 19.24 25.39 -16.80
N VAL A 578 17.99 25.30 -17.26
CA VAL A 578 17.30 24.03 -17.56
C VAL A 578 18.08 23.22 -18.59
N ARG A 579 18.43 23.82 -19.73
CA ARG A 579 19.13 23.14 -20.82
C ARG A 579 20.47 22.56 -20.35
N LYS A 580 21.27 23.34 -19.61
CA LYS A 580 22.55 22.87 -19.02
C LYS A 580 22.38 21.71 -18.04
N ILE A 581 21.26 21.63 -17.33
CA ILE A 581 20.95 20.53 -16.42
C ILE A 581 20.51 19.28 -17.20
N ALA A 582 19.69 19.44 -18.23
CA ALA A 582 19.31 18.36 -19.14
C ALA A 582 20.54 17.79 -19.88
N GLU A 583 21.35 18.64 -20.52
CA GLU A 583 22.61 18.28 -21.19
C GLU A 583 23.55 17.49 -20.27
N LYS A 584 23.71 17.93 -19.02
CA LYS A 584 24.55 17.25 -18.02
C LYS A 584 23.96 15.90 -17.59
N ARG A 585 22.64 15.79 -17.43
CA ARG A 585 21.96 14.50 -17.15
C ARG A 585 22.15 13.53 -18.31
N ASP A 586 22.01 14.02 -19.54
CA ASP A 586 22.17 13.23 -20.76
C ASP A 586 23.61 12.73 -20.94
N GLN A 587 24.60 13.57 -20.66
CA GLN A 587 26.02 13.20 -20.65
C GLN A 587 26.32 12.08 -19.64
N ILE A 588 25.81 12.20 -18.40
CA ILE A 588 25.95 11.17 -17.35
C ILE A 588 25.22 9.88 -17.75
N GLY A 589 24.04 9.97 -18.36
CA GLY A 589 23.29 8.83 -18.86
C GLY A 589 24.01 8.07 -19.98
N ARG A 590 24.64 8.80 -20.90
CA ARG A 590 25.49 8.23 -21.96
C ARG A 590 26.74 7.55 -21.38
N GLN A 591 27.43 8.20 -20.43
CA GLN A 591 28.60 7.62 -19.74
C GLN A 591 28.27 6.29 -19.06
N ARG A 592 27.21 6.25 -18.25
CA ARG A 592 26.74 5.02 -17.59
C ARG A 592 26.39 3.91 -18.58
N LYS A 593 25.74 4.26 -19.70
CA LYS A 593 25.45 3.29 -20.78
C LYS A 593 26.74 2.74 -21.41
N SER A 594 27.74 3.58 -21.70
CA SER A 594 29.04 3.08 -22.19
C SER A 594 29.77 2.20 -21.18
N GLU A 595 29.79 2.57 -19.89
CA GLU A 595 30.43 1.78 -18.83
C GLU A 595 29.76 0.40 -18.67
N THR A 596 28.42 0.35 -18.70
CA THR A 596 27.64 -0.90 -18.65
C THR A 596 27.89 -1.78 -19.88
N VAL A 597 28.07 -1.18 -21.06
CA VAL A 597 28.39 -1.91 -22.30
C VAL A 597 29.85 -2.40 -22.30
N GLU A 598 30.82 -1.62 -21.84
CA GLU A 598 32.21 -2.07 -21.71
C GLU A 598 32.33 -3.23 -20.70
N GLN A 599 31.60 -3.18 -19.58
CA GLN A 599 31.51 -4.28 -18.62
C GLN A 599 30.89 -5.54 -19.25
N LYS A 600 29.77 -5.44 -19.96
CA LYS A 600 29.13 -6.59 -20.63
C LYS A 600 29.90 -7.12 -21.83
N CYS A 601 30.72 -6.31 -22.49
CA CYS A 601 31.49 -6.70 -23.69
C CYS A 601 32.92 -7.17 -23.38
N GLY A 602 33.38 -7.12 -22.14
CA GLY A 602 34.67 -7.67 -21.66
C GLY A 602 35.95 -6.96 -22.19
N LYS A 603 35.85 -6.10 -23.20
CA LYS A 603 36.99 -5.44 -23.86
C LYS A 603 37.50 -4.22 -23.11
N ARG A 604 38.00 -4.44 -21.88
CA ARG A 604 38.71 -3.42 -21.09
C ARG A 604 40.01 -3.05 -21.80
N ARG A 605 40.00 -1.98 -22.61
CA ARG A 605 41.18 -1.48 -23.36
C ARG A 605 42.32 -1.16 -22.40
N ARG A 606 43.32 -2.06 -22.31
CA ARG A 606 44.61 -1.74 -21.67
C ARG A 606 45.24 -0.57 -22.42
N ARG A 607 45.26 0.62 -21.79
CA ARG A 607 46.14 1.71 -22.23
C ARG A 607 47.57 1.23 -22.05
N ALA A 608 48.31 1.05 -23.14
CA ALA A 608 49.75 0.93 -23.07
C ALA A 608 50.31 2.23 -22.47
N ARG A 609 51.24 2.10 -21.52
CA ARG A 609 52.14 3.20 -21.16
C ARG A 609 53.28 3.18 -22.17
N GLY A 610 53.35 4.21 -23.00
CA GLY A 610 54.61 4.75 -23.52
C GLY A 610 55.04 5.89 -22.61
#